data_AF-U7Q6Q6-F1
#
_entry.id   AF-U7Q6Q6-F1
#
_cell.length_a   1.000
_cell.length_b   1.000
_cell.length_c   1.000
_cell.angle_alpha   90.00
_cell.angle_beta   90.00
_cell.angle_gamma   90.00
#
_symmetry.space_group_name_H-M   'P 1'
#
loop_
_entity.id
_entity.type
_entity.pdbx_description
1 polymer ?
#
loop_
_entity_poly.entity_id
_entity_poly.type
_entity_poly.pdbx_seq_one_letter_code
_entity_poly.pdbx_strand_id
1 'polypeptide(L)'
;VIRHYKPELVARKCGIRLDDLEKAARWWGESNRVLSLWSMGMNQSSEGTAKVRTLINLHLMTGNIGKPGAGPFSLTGQPNAMGGREAGGLAHILPGYRVVKNPQ
;
A
#
# COMPACT_ATOMS: atom_id res chain seq x y z
N VAL A 1 -8.95 -0.61 17.06
CA VAL A 1 -9.45 -0.44 15.68
C VAL A 1 -9.84 -1.76 15.02
N ILE A 2 -8.93 -2.70 14.75
CA ILE A 2 -9.26 -3.97 14.03
C ILE A 2 -10.37 -4.80 14.69
N ARG A 3 -10.47 -4.80 16.03
CA ARG A 3 -11.55 -5.48 16.78
C ARG A 3 -12.98 -5.06 16.38
N HIS A 4 -13.15 -3.87 15.78
CA HIS A 4 -14.45 -3.39 15.29
C HIS A 4 -14.79 -3.87 13.87
N TYR A 5 -13.85 -4.55 13.18
CA TYR A 5 -13.99 -4.99 11.80
C TYR A 5 -14.01 -6.52 11.74
N LYS A 6 -15.09 -7.11 12.26
CA LYS A 6 -15.31 -8.56 12.15
C LYS A 6 -15.41 -8.99 10.67
N PRO A 7 -14.91 -10.17 10.28
CA PRO A 7 -14.90 -10.62 8.88
C PRO A 7 -16.27 -10.54 8.18
N GLU A 8 -17.35 -10.88 8.86
CA GLU A 8 -18.71 -10.87 8.32
C GLU A 8 -19.21 -9.46 8.02
N LEU A 9 -18.81 -8.49 8.85
CA LEU A 9 -19.12 -7.08 8.63
C LEU A 9 -18.36 -6.55 7.43
N VAL A 10 -17.07 -6.89 7.31
CA VAL A 10 -16.20 -6.44 6.21
C VAL A 10 -16.66 -7.04 4.90
N ALA A 11 -16.90 -8.36 4.84
CA ALA A 11 -17.35 -9.05 3.65
C ALA A 11 -18.65 -8.44 3.09
N ARG A 12 -19.63 -8.18 3.98
CA ARG A 12 -20.89 -7.51 3.63
C ARG A 12 -20.67 -6.10 3.09
N LYS A 13 -19.85 -5.28 3.78
CA LYS A 13 -19.57 -3.90 3.34
C LYS A 13 -18.85 -3.85 2.00
N CYS A 14 -17.96 -4.80 1.73
CA CYS A 14 -17.21 -4.89 0.49
C CYS A 14 -17.98 -5.61 -0.63
N GLY A 15 -19.14 -6.20 -0.35
CA GLY A 15 -19.92 -6.95 -1.34
C GLY A 15 -19.22 -8.22 -1.81
N ILE A 16 -18.43 -8.87 -0.95
CA ILE A 16 -17.69 -10.10 -1.26
C ILE A 16 -18.17 -11.26 -0.36
N ARG A 17 -17.86 -12.49 -0.77
CA ARG A 17 -18.13 -13.68 0.05
C ARG A 17 -17.18 -13.71 1.26
N LEU A 18 -17.70 -14.13 2.40
CA LEU A 18 -16.89 -14.31 3.61
C LEU A 18 -15.75 -15.31 3.38
N ASP A 19 -16.04 -16.44 2.72
CA ASP A 19 -15.06 -17.48 2.42
C ASP A 19 -13.86 -16.94 1.61
N ASP A 20 -14.11 -16.01 0.69
CA ASP A 20 -13.07 -15.43 -0.16
C ASP A 20 -12.21 -14.43 0.63
N LEU A 21 -12.82 -13.65 1.52
CA LEU A 21 -12.09 -12.78 2.45
C LEU A 21 -11.16 -13.61 3.35
N GLU A 22 -11.68 -14.67 3.96
CA GLU A 22 -10.88 -15.54 4.83
C GLU A 22 -9.79 -16.30 4.07
N LYS A 23 -10.10 -16.76 2.86
CA LYS A 23 -9.13 -17.43 1.98
C LYS A 23 -7.98 -16.50 1.62
N ALA A 24 -8.28 -15.25 1.25
CA ALA A 24 -7.25 -14.25 1.00
C ALA A 24 -6.39 -13.96 2.25
N ALA A 25 -7.02 -13.88 3.43
CA ALA A 25 -6.31 -13.69 4.69
C ALA A 25 -5.40 -14.88 5.05
N ARG A 26 -5.87 -16.12 4.84
CA ARG A 26 -5.06 -17.35 5.03
C ARG A 26 -3.89 -17.39 4.07
N TRP A 27 -4.13 -17.19 2.77
CA TRP A 27 -3.05 -17.13 1.78
C TRP A 27 -2.01 -16.08 2.14
N TRP A 28 -2.43 -14.90 2.58
CA TRP A 28 -1.48 -13.87 3.03
C TRP A 28 -0.69 -14.31 4.27
N GLY A 29 -1.38 -14.83 5.30
CA GLY A 29 -0.77 -15.19 6.58
C GLY A 29 0.16 -16.41 6.52
N GLU A 30 -0.12 -17.36 5.63
CA GLU A 30 0.65 -18.60 5.46
C GLU A 30 1.78 -18.46 4.43
N SER A 31 1.75 -17.42 3.60
CA SER A 31 2.76 -17.20 2.57
C SER A 31 4.10 -16.77 3.17
N ASN A 32 5.16 -17.49 2.79
CA ASN A 32 6.54 -17.12 3.11
C ASN A 32 6.98 -15.80 2.47
N ARG A 33 6.36 -15.43 1.34
CA ARG A 33 6.64 -14.23 0.56
C ARG A 33 5.34 -13.70 -0.03
N VAL A 34 5.05 -12.42 0.23
CA VAL A 34 3.91 -11.72 -0.37
C VAL A 34 4.42 -10.48 -1.09
N LEU A 35 4.13 -10.37 -2.39
CA LEU A 35 4.30 -9.16 -3.18
C LEU A 35 2.93 -8.57 -3.47
N SER A 36 2.67 -7.34 -3.05
CA SER A 36 1.44 -6.64 -3.43
C SER A 36 1.75 -5.54 -4.43
N LEU A 37 0.97 -5.48 -5.50
CA LEU A 37 1.11 -4.50 -6.57
C LEU A 37 -0.15 -3.65 -6.63
N TRP A 38 -0.01 -2.33 -6.64
CA TRP A 38 -1.12 -1.42 -6.89
C TRP A 38 -0.69 -0.27 -7.78
N SER A 39 -1.66 0.46 -8.34
CA SER A 39 -1.43 1.64 -9.18
C SER A 39 -2.38 2.78 -8.77
N MET A 40 -2.72 3.64 -9.71
CA MET A 40 -3.50 4.86 -9.52
C MET A 40 -4.82 4.64 -8.79
N GLY A 41 -5.54 3.53 -9.04
CA GLY A 41 -6.85 3.27 -8.43
C GLY A 41 -6.86 3.33 -6.90
N MET A 42 -5.86 2.73 -6.24
CA MET A 42 -5.76 2.83 -4.77
C MET A 42 -5.29 4.20 -4.32
N ASN A 43 -4.34 4.81 -5.05
CA ASN A 43 -3.75 6.11 -4.71
C ASN A 43 -4.73 7.29 -4.86
N GLN A 44 -5.72 7.20 -5.74
CA GLN A 44 -6.74 8.24 -5.99
C GLN A 44 -8.06 8.01 -5.28
N SER A 45 -8.16 6.95 -4.47
CA SER A 45 -9.30 6.80 -3.57
C SER A 45 -9.35 7.96 -2.56
N SER A 46 -10.56 8.31 -2.10
CA SER A 46 -10.78 9.28 -1.00
C SER A 46 -9.88 9.01 0.21
N GLU A 47 -9.81 7.74 0.63
CA GLU A 47 -8.95 7.26 1.72
C GLU A 47 -7.63 6.63 1.23
N GLY A 48 -7.05 7.11 0.13
CA GLY A 48 -5.90 6.49 -0.54
C GLY A 48 -4.70 6.27 0.39
N THR A 49 -4.30 7.30 1.13
CA THR A 49 -3.21 7.21 2.12
C THR A 49 -3.49 6.16 3.20
N ALA A 50 -4.72 6.11 3.73
CA ALA A 50 -5.08 5.15 4.76
C ALA A 50 -5.12 3.71 4.22
N LYS A 51 -5.60 3.51 2.99
CA LYS A 51 -5.61 2.20 2.31
C LYS A 51 -4.19 1.68 2.08
N VAL A 52 -3.31 2.50 1.49
CA VAL A 52 -1.92 2.11 1.23
C VAL A 52 -1.18 1.83 2.54
N ARG A 53 -1.38 2.66 3.58
CA ARG A 53 -0.81 2.41 4.90
C ARG A 53 -1.28 1.07 5.48
N THR A 54 -2.55 0.73 5.31
CA THR A 54 -3.10 -0.54 5.79
C THR A 54 -2.47 -1.74 5.07
N LEU A 55 -2.27 -1.64 3.75
CA LEU A 55 -1.56 -2.67 2.96
C LEU A 55 -0.11 -2.83 3.43
N ILE A 56 0.62 -1.73 3.65
CA ILE A 56 1.99 -1.76 4.20
C ILE A 56 2.00 -2.40 5.58
N ASN A 57 1.02 -2.11 6.44
CA ASN A 57 0.92 -2.74 7.75
C ASN A 57 0.75 -4.25 7.68
N LEU A 58 0.02 -4.79 6.69
CA LEU A 58 -0.08 -6.25 6.50
C LEU A 58 1.28 -6.87 6.17
N HIS A 59 2.09 -6.21 5.34
CA HIS A 59 3.46 -6.65 5.06
C HIS A 59 4.34 -6.60 6.30
N LEU A 60 4.27 -5.52 7.09
CA LEU A 60 5.00 -5.39 8.34
C LEU A 60 4.61 -6.48 9.35
N MET A 61 3.31 -6.69 9.55
CA MET A 61 2.76 -7.70 10.47
C MET A 61 3.17 -9.12 10.12
N THR A 62 3.35 -9.42 8.82
CA THR A 62 3.74 -10.76 8.34
C THR A 62 5.23 -10.88 8.03
N GLY A 63 6.02 -9.84 8.30
CA GLY A 63 7.45 -9.84 8.02
C GLY A 63 7.79 -9.95 6.53
N ASN A 64 6.92 -9.47 5.66
CA ASN A 64 7.06 -9.46 4.19
C ASN A 64 7.73 -8.17 3.66
N ILE A 65 8.65 -7.56 4.43
CA ILE A 65 9.45 -6.39 4.01
C ILE A 65 10.94 -6.73 4.04
N GLY A 66 11.71 -6.17 3.08
CA GLY A 66 13.16 -6.30 3.02
C GLY A 66 13.65 -7.68 2.53
N LYS A 67 12.77 -8.46 1.90
CA LYS A 67 13.07 -9.81 1.40
C LYS A 67 12.87 -9.86 -0.13
N PRO A 68 13.76 -10.51 -0.89
CA PRO A 68 13.52 -10.75 -2.31
C PRO A 68 12.18 -11.46 -2.54
N GLY A 69 11.42 -10.97 -3.52
CA GLY A 69 10.10 -11.50 -3.86
C GLY A 69 8.98 -11.10 -2.89
N ALA A 70 9.20 -10.17 -1.97
CA ALA A 70 8.17 -9.66 -1.06
C ALA A 70 8.18 -8.13 -0.97
N GLY A 71 7.03 -7.58 -0.61
CA GLY A 71 6.89 -6.17 -0.24
C GLY A 71 5.72 -5.45 -0.90
N PRO A 72 5.45 -4.23 -0.44
CA PRO A 72 4.48 -3.34 -1.06
C PRO A 72 5.10 -2.57 -2.24
N PHE A 73 4.57 -2.77 -3.45
CA PHE A 73 5.07 -2.12 -4.66
C PHE A 73 4.01 -1.24 -5.36
N SER A 74 4.20 0.08 -5.33
CA SER A 74 3.37 1.03 -6.08
C SER A 74 3.88 1.15 -7.52
N LEU A 75 3.10 0.69 -8.47
CA LEU A 75 3.35 0.85 -9.90
C LEU A 75 3.04 2.29 -10.32
N THR A 76 4.02 2.96 -10.93
CA THR A 76 3.82 4.28 -11.54
C THR A 76 3.50 4.16 -13.02
N GLY A 77 2.59 5.00 -13.53
CA GLY A 77 2.13 4.94 -14.92
C GLY A 77 3.11 5.52 -15.93
N GLN A 78 3.55 6.76 -15.72
CA GLN A 78 4.47 7.43 -16.65
C GLN A 78 5.89 6.84 -16.52
N PRO A 79 6.63 6.65 -17.64
CA PRO A 79 7.95 6.02 -17.63
C PRO A 79 8.96 6.70 -16.68
N ASN A 80 8.87 8.02 -16.54
CA ASN A 80 9.74 8.80 -15.67
C ASN A 80 9.00 9.49 -14.51
N ALA A 81 7.89 8.91 -14.05
CA ALA A 81 7.10 9.48 -12.94
C ALA A 81 7.93 9.65 -11.66
N MET A 82 8.80 8.67 -11.35
CA MET A 82 9.66 8.72 -10.16
C MET A 82 10.84 9.67 -10.36
N GLY A 83 11.50 9.66 -11.52
CA GLY A 83 12.61 10.57 -11.79
C GLY A 83 12.18 12.04 -11.79
N GLY A 84 10.97 12.35 -12.26
CA GLY A 84 10.41 13.70 -12.13
C GLY A 84 10.25 14.15 -10.67
N ARG A 85 9.89 13.25 -9.75
CA ARG A 85 9.79 13.56 -8.31
C ARG A 85 11.16 13.72 -7.68
N GLU A 86 12.07 12.82 -8.01
CA GLU A 86 13.46 12.87 -7.54
C GLU A 86 14.17 14.15 -7.99
N ALA A 87 13.88 14.64 -9.19
CA ALA A 87 14.41 15.90 -9.73
C ALA A 87 13.71 17.17 -9.20
N GLY A 88 12.78 17.07 -8.24
CA GLY A 88 12.12 18.24 -7.66
C GLY A 88 10.88 18.74 -8.42
N GLY A 89 10.26 17.90 -9.25
CA GLY A 89 9.10 18.27 -10.08
C GLY A 89 7.78 18.46 -9.33
N LEU A 90 7.77 18.46 -7.98
CA LEU A 90 6.57 18.75 -7.18
C LEU A 90 6.79 20.01 -6.35
N ALA A 91 5.74 20.84 -6.22
CA ALA A 91 5.80 22.17 -5.61
C ALA A 91 6.33 22.25 -4.16
N HIS A 92 6.42 21.12 -3.46
CA HIS A 92 6.81 21.06 -2.04
C HIS A 92 8.18 20.39 -1.81
N ILE A 93 8.86 19.91 -2.87
CA ILE A 93 10.15 19.24 -2.78
C ILE A 93 11.19 19.86 -3.72
N LEU A 94 12.43 19.90 -3.26
CA LEU A 94 13.64 20.14 -4.04
C LEU A 94 14.21 18.81 -4.57
N PRO A 95 15.17 18.83 -5.51
CA PRO A 95 15.85 17.62 -5.94
C PRO A 95 16.42 16.80 -4.77
N GLY A 96 16.30 15.47 -4.86
CA GLY A 96 16.73 14.52 -3.82
C GLY A 96 15.74 14.37 -2.67
N TYR A 97 14.44 14.57 -2.91
CA TYR A 97 13.36 14.44 -1.91
C TYR A 97 13.48 15.38 -0.69
N ARG A 98 14.23 16.48 -0.82
CA ARG A 98 14.35 17.49 0.24
C ARG A 98 13.09 18.35 0.28
N VAL A 99 12.58 18.67 1.45
CA VAL A 99 11.33 19.44 1.59
C VAL A 99 11.64 20.93 1.59
N VAL A 100 10.93 21.73 0.79
CA VAL A 100 11.15 23.19 0.68
C VAL A 100 11.01 23.91 2.04
N LYS A 101 10.13 23.41 2.90
CA LYS A 101 9.93 23.95 4.26
C LYS A 101 11.07 23.61 5.23
N ASN A 102 11.97 22.69 4.88
CA ASN A 102 13.12 22.40 5.71
C ASN A 102 14.24 23.42 5.41
N PRO A 103 14.66 24.25 6.37
CA PRO A 103 15.72 25.24 6.14
C PRO A 103 17.12 24.63 6.07
N GLN A 104 17.27 23.36 6.46
CA GLN A 104 18.50 22.57 6.39
C GLN A 104 18.49 21.66 5.15
#